data_AF-A0A7G6YF01-F1
#
_entry.id   AF-A0A7G6YF01-F1
#
_cell.length_a   1.000
_cell.length_b   1.000
_cell.length_c   1.000
_cell.angle_alpha   90.00
_cell.angle_beta   90.00
_cell.angle_gamma   90.00
#
_symmetry.space_group_name_H-M   'P 1'
#
loop_
_entity.id
_entity.type
_entity.pdbx_description
1 polymer ?
#
loop_
_entity_poly.entity_id
_entity_poly.type
_entity_poly.pdbx_seq_one_letter_code
_entity_poly.pdbx_strand_id
1 'polypeptide(L)'
;MSDVRAVTIADELTIVFPGTWAMIPLHDEAAASRRINRLVAERVGRADRLARVRRTAKTELEKLVALADDTDAFALAMSMEILPGVPFPASIVMAREELPGGAEDDLAERLERAFPDADPLTFSFGPVRRRSIVRQTTYEEESAPELVADYRFAAPDGERLIHLRVNAPMATDAELYLELFDAIVDSITFRAALPRP
;
A
#
# COMPACT_ATOMS: atom_id res chain seq x y z
N MET A 1 -9.76 -19.39 -10.78
CA MET A 1 -8.47 -19.35 -10.06
C MET A 1 -7.97 -17.93 -10.17
N SER A 2 -7.97 -17.18 -9.06
CA SER A 2 -7.35 -15.85 -9.04
C SER A 2 -5.83 -16.05 -9.17
N ASP A 3 -5.21 -15.35 -10.11
CA ASP A 3 -3.76 -15.38 -10.30
C ASP A 3 -3.10 -14.79 -9.05
N VAL A 4 -2.21 -15.52 -8.39
CA VAL A 4 -1.46 -15.04 -7.23
C VAL A 4 -0.02 -14.80 -7.66
N ARG A 5 0.50 -13.60 -7.40
CA ARG A 5 1.84 -13.21 -7.89
C ARG A 5 2.73 -12.69 -6.76
N ALA A 6 3.88 -13.33 -6.58
CA ALA A 6 4.94 -12.82 -5.73
C ALA A 6 5.67 -11.69 -6.47
N VAL A 7 5.82 -10.54 -5.82
CA VAL A 7 6.50 -9.36 -6.35
C VAL A 7 7.63 -8.99 -5.40
N THR A 8 8.86 -8.92 -5.92
CA THR A 8 10.00 -8.36 -5.17
C THR A 8 9.98 -6.85 -5.26
N ILE A 9 10.15 -6.19 -4.11
CA ILE A 9 10.08 -4.75 -3.95
C ILE A 9 11.41 -4.26 -3.41
N ALA A 10 12.04 -3.32 -4.13
CA ALA A 10 13.32 -2.68 -3.81
C ALA A 10 14.45 -3.67 -3.44
N ASP A 11 14.37 -4.92 -3.91
CA ASP A 11 15.23 -6.05 -3.51
C ASP A 11 15.25 -6.37 -2.00
N GLU A 12 14.44 -5.69 -1.19
CA GLU A 12 14.38 -5.82 0.28
C GLU A 12 13.40 -6.90 0.72
N LEU A 13 12.23 -6.96 0.06
CA LEU A 13 11.15 -7.87 0.44
C LEU A 13 10.42 -8.42 -0.76
N THR A 14 9.68 -9.51 -0.53
CA THR A 14 8.73 -10.08 -1.48
C THR A 14 7.36 -10.11 -0.83
N ILE A 15 6.34 -9.68 -1.57
CA ILE A 15 4.94 -9.68 -1.14
C ILE A 15 4.10 -10.46 -2.15
N VAL A 16 3.06 -11.14 -1.67
CA VAL A 16 2.15 -11.90 -2.51
C VAL A 16 0.87 -11.11 -2.72
N PHE A 17 0.60 -10.77 -3.97
CA PHE A 17 -0.60 -10.05 -4.35
C PHE A 17 -1.66 -10.97 -4.97
N PRO A 18 -2.93 -10.89 -4.54
CA PRO A 18 -4.04 -11.58 -5.19
C PRO A 18 -4.53 -10.78 -6.40
N GLY A 19 -4.78 -11.49 -7.51
CA GLY A 19 -5.20 -10.89 -8.77
C GLY A 19 -4.11 -10.04 -9.40
N THR A 20 -4.52 -9.06 -10.20
CA THR A 20 -3.60 -8.19 -10.93
C THR A 20 -3.32 -6.90 -10.17
N TRP A 21 -2.02 -6.67 -9.91
CA TRP A 21 -1.49 -5.43 -9.34
C TRP A 21 -0.46 -4.79 -10.25
N ALA A 22 -0.48 -3.45 -10.32
CA ALA A 22 0.54 -2.68 -11.02
C ALA A 22 1.44 -1.94 -10.03
N MET A 23 2.74 -2.19 -10.16
CA MET A 23 3.76 -1.36 -9.53
C MET A 23 3.94 -0.05 -10.32
N ILE A 24 4.06 1.06 -9.57
CA ILE A 24 4.42 2.38 -10.07
C ILE A 24 5.85 2.69 -9.61
N PRO A 25 6.80 2.98 -10.52
CA PRO A 25 8.15 3.38 -10.14
C PRO A 25 8.10 4.78 -9.53
N LEU A 26 8.46 4.93 -8.25
CA LEU A 26 8.42 6.22 -7.55
C LEU A 26 9.62 7.11 -7.91
N HIS A 27 10.84 6.56 -7.92
CA HIS A 27 12.07 7.32 -8.15
C HIS A 27 12.45 7.58 -9.62
N ASP A 28 11.46 7.50 -10.53
CA ASP A 28 11.61 7.90 -11.94
C ASP A 28 10.28 8.52 -12.39
N GLU A 29 10.15 9.84 -12.24
CA GLU A 29 8.94 10.62 -12.56
C GLU A 29 8.45 10.36 -13.99
N ALA A 30 9.38 10.27 -14.95
CA ALA A 30 9.05 10.05 -16.34
C ALA A 30 8.51 8.63 -16.57
N ALA A 31 9.08 7.63 -15.91
CA ALA A 31 8.57 6.26 -15.92
C ALA A 31 7.24 6.15 -15.17
N ALA A 32 7.07 6.83 -14.04
CA ALA A 32 5.84 6.91 -13.27
C ALA A 32 4.71 7.44 -14.14
N SER A 33 4.91 8.60 -14.77
CA SER A 33 3.93 9.22 -15.67
C SER A 33 3.59 8.31 -16.85
N ARG A 34 4.58 7.69 -17.52
CA ARG A 34 4.33 6.72 -18.60
C ARG A 34 3.52 5.53 -18.12
N ARG A 35 3.79 5.02 -16.92
CA ARG A 35 3.10 3.87 -16.32
C ARG A 35 1.65 4.22 -15.98
N ILE A 36 1.42 5.36 -15.32
CA ILE A 36 0.09 5.87 -14.96
C ILE A 36 -0.76 6.09 -16.21
N ASN A 37 -0.23 6.78 -17.23
CA ASN A 37 -0.97 7.04 -18.48
C ASN A 37 -1.40 5.73 -19.16
N ARG A 38 -0.54 4.70 -19.14
CA ARG A 38 -0.85 3.39 -19.69
C ARG A 38 -1.97 2.70 -18.90
N LEU A 39 -1.85 2.66 -17.57
CA LEU A 39 -2.85 2.06 -16.69
C LEU A 39 -4.21 2.72 -16.82
N VAL A 40 -4.27 4.04 -16.83
CA VAL A 40 -5.53 4.78 -17.01
C VAL A 40 -6.16 4.47 -18.37
N ALA A 41 -5.37 4.41 -19.44
CA ALA A 41 -5.86 4.08 -20.78
C ALA A 41 -6.41 2.64 -20.86
N GLU A 42 -5.75 1.68 -20.21
CA GLU A 42 -6.16 0.27 -20.15
C GLU A 42 -7.42 0.07 -19.30
N ARG A 43 -7.51 0.72 -18.14
CA ARG A 43 -8.58 0.48 -17.14
C ARG A 43 -9.85 1.27 -17.39
N VAL A 44 -9.74 2.54 -17.78
CA VAL A 44 -10.90 3.41 -18.03
C VAL A 44 -11.35 3.31 -19.50
N GLY A 45 -10.43 3.00 -20.41
CA GLY A 45 -10.71 2.94 -21.84
C GLY A 45 -10.65 4.30 -22.54
N ARG A 46 -10.69 4.27 -23.88
CA ARG A 46 -10.35 5.41 -24.74
C ARG A 46 -11.55 6.27 -25.18
N ALA A 47 -12.78 5.87 -24.86
CA ALA A 47 -13.98 6.58 -25.30
C ALA A 47 -14.01 8.03 -24.77
N ASP A 48 -14.40 9.00 -25.60
CA ASP A 48 -14.39 10.43 -25.23
C ASP A 48 -15.29 10.75 -24.03
N ARG A 49 -16.43 10.05 -23.91
CA ARG A 49 -17.33 10.16 -22.74
C ARG A 49 -16.65 9.87 -21.40
N LEU A 50 -15.53 9.16 -21.41
CA LEU A 50 -14.75 8.80 -20.21
C LEU A 50 -13.54 9.71 -19.99
N ALA A 51 -13.39 10.79 -20.77
CA ALA A 51 -12.26 11.71 -20.64
C ALA A 51 -12.15 12.35 -19.26
N ARG A 52 -13.29 12.71 -18.65
CA ARG A 52 -13.33 13.25 -17.28
C ARG A 52 -12.85 12.22 -16.27
N VAL A 53 -13.39 11.00 -16.31
CA VAL A 53 -12.99 9.88 -15.42
C VAL A 53 -11.51 9.58 -15.56
N ARG A 54 -10.97 9.55 -16.79
CA ARG A 54 -9.52 9.39 -17.03
C ARG A 54 -8.70 10.49 -16.38
N ARG A 55 -9.11 11.76 -16.53
CA ARG A 55 -8.39 12.90 -15.96
C ARG A 55 -8.40 12.82 -14.44
N THR A 56 -9.54 12.54 -13.81
CA THR A 56 -9.65 12.38 -12.35
C THR A 56 -8.74 11.25 -11.87
N ALA A 57 -8.83 10.07 -12.48
CA ALA A 57 -8.00 8.93 -12.10
C ALA A 57 -6.50 9.21 -12.25
N LYS A 58 -6.10 9.90 -13.33
CA LYS A 58 -4.72 10.34 -13.54
C LYS A 58 -4.27 11.30 -12.44
N THR A 59 -5.06 12.34 -12.16
CA THR A 59 -4.73 13.34 -11.13
C THR A 59 -4.57 12.70 -9.75
N GLU A 60 -5.45 11.77 -9.37
CA GLU A 60 -5.34 11.09 -8.08
C GLU A 60 -4.10 10.20 -8.00
N LEU A 61 -3.75 9.48 -9.07
CA LEU A 61 -2.52 8.70 -9.12
C LEU A 61 -1.26 9.57 -9.06
N GLU A 62 -1.25 10.71 -9.76
CA GLU A 62 -0.14 11.67 -9.72
C GLU A 62 0.02 12.28 -8.32
N LYS A 63 -1.09 12.55 -7.60
CA LYS A 63 -1.03 12.97 -6.19
C LYS A 63 -0.43 11.91 -5.27
N LEU A 64 -0.78 10.63 -5.47
CA LEU A 64 -0.20 9.54 -4.69
C LEU A 64 1.31 9.42 -4.90
N VAL A 65 1.79 9.61 -6.14
CA VAL A 65 3.23 9.63 -6.43
C VAL A 65 3.91 10.84 -5.82
N ALA A 66 3.34 12.04 -5.97
CA ALA A 66 3.92 13.24 -5.37
C ALA A 66 4.00 13.15 -3.83
N LEU A 67 2.97 12.61 -3.19
CA LEU A 67 2.99 12.36 -1.74
C LEU A 67 4.05 11.33 -1.36
N ALA A 68 4.27 10.33 -2.22
CA ALA A 68 5.30 9.33 -2.01
C ALA A 68 6.70 9.96 -2.09
N ASP A 69 6.96 10.89 -3.01
CA ASP A 69 8.24 11.61 -3.12
C ASP A 69 8.57 12.48 -1.90
N ASP A 70 7.55 13.02 -1.23
CA ASP A 70 7.69 13.79 0.02
C ASP A 70 7.94 12.90 1.26
N THR A 71 7.90 11.58 1.09
CA THR A 71 8.13 10.56 2.12
C THR A 71 9.29 9.65 1.71
N ASP A 72 9.88 8.87 2.62
CA ASP A 72 10.85 7.82 2.22
C ASP A 72 10.12 6.59 1.63
N ALA A 73 9.16 6.84 0.72
CA ALA A 73 8.37 5.82 0.05
C ALA A 73 9.18 5.15 -1.06
N PHE A 74 9.14 3.83 -1.07
CA PHE A 74 9.91 3.01 -2.00
C PHE A 74 9.05 2.06 -2.84
N ALA A 75 7.76 1.97 -2.54
CA ALA A 75 6.83 1.19 -3.34
C ALA A 75 5.44 1.81 -3.40
N LEU A 76 4.85 1.80 -4.59
CA LEU A 76 3.42 2.06 -4.82
C LEU A 76 2.85 0.95 -5.70
N ALA A 77 1.86 0.25 -5.17
CA ALA A 77 1.14 -0.82 -5.85
C ALA A 77 -0.34 -0.47 -5.99
N MET A 78 -0.91 -0.67 -7.19
CA MET A 78 -2.31 -0.40 -7.50
C MET A 78 -3.03 -1.69 -7.86
N SER A 79 -4.12 -2.01 -7.16
CA SER A 79 -4.97 -3.14 -7.51
C SER A 79 -5.79 -2.85 -8.77
N MET A 80 -6.17 -3.90 -9.50
CA MET A 80 -7.05 -3.82 -10.67
C MET A 80 -8.33 -4.64 -10.55
N GLU A 81 -8.42 -5.58 -9.61
CA GLU A 81 -9.43 -6.66 -9.67
C GLU A 81 -10.23 -6.86 -8.37
N ILE A 82 -9.98 -6.05 -7.33
CA ILE A 82 -10.67 -6.21 -6.03
C ILE A 82 -12.17 -5.88 -6.12
N LEU A 83 -12.57 -4.81 -6.82
CA LEU A 83 -13.98 -4.41 -6.93
C LEU A 83 -14.39 -4.22 -8.41
N PRO A 84 -15.46 -4.88 -8.89
CA PRO A 84 -15.96 -4.69 -10.25
C PRO A 84 -16.38 -3.25 -10.52
N GLY A 85 -16.04 -2.72 -11.68
CA GLY A 85 -16.44 -1.37 -12.11
C GLY A 85 -15.60 -0.23 -11.54
N VAL A 86 -14.76 -0.47 -10.51
CA VAL A 86 -13.80 0.52 -10.00
C VAL A 86 -12.46 0.34 -10.71
N PRO A 87 -11.91 1.38 -11.37
CA PRO A 87 -10.66 1.25 -12.13
C PRO A 87 -9.47 0.82 -11.26
N PHE A 88 -9.38 1.40 -10.06
CA PHE A 88 -8.32 1.23 -9.07
C PHE A 88 -8.92 1.00 -7.67
N PRO A 89 -9.35 -0.22 -7.37
CA PRO A 89 -10.12 -0.52 -6.15
C PRO A 89 -9.30 -0.52 -4.86
N ALA A 90 -7.97 -0.50 -4.95
CA ALA A 90 -7.09 -0.29 -3.81
C ALA A 90 -5.70 0.20 -4.24
N SER A 91 -5.00 0.83 -3.30
CA SER A 91 -3.58 1.16 -3.40
C SER A 91 -2.85 0.72 -2.15
N ILE A 92 -1.58 0.34 -2.29
CA ILE A 92 -0.63 0.11 -1.21
C ILE A 92 0.58 0.99 -1.45
N VAL A 93 0.95 1.79 -0.45
CA VAL A 93 2.20 2.56 -0.40
C VAL A 93 3.06 1.98 0.71
N MET A 94 4.35 1.78 0.46
CA MET A 94 5.33 1.44 1.48
C MET A 94 6.38 2.53 1.60
N ALA A 95 6.63 2.95 2.82
CA ALA A 95 7.65 3.91 3.18
C ALA A 95 8.50 3.41 4.34
N ARG A 96 9.72 3.95 4.43
CA ARG A 96 10.61 3.73 5.56
C ARG A 96 10.41 4.84 6.59
N GLU A 97 10.39 4.44 7.85
CA GLU A 97 10.35 5.34 8.99
C GLU A 97 11.49 4.94 9.96
N GLU A 98 11.93 5.89 10.78
CA GLU A 98 12.79 5.59 11.92
C GLU A 98 11.91 5.09 13.07
N LEU A 99 12.29 3.98 13.71
CA LEU A 99 11.63 3.52 14.94
C LEU A 99 12.35 4.11 16.16
N PRO A 100 11.71 4.97 16.96
CA PRO A 100 12.32 5.49 18.18
C PRO A 100 12.72 4.37 19.15
N GLY A 101 13.85 4.55 19.84
CA GLY A 101 14.41 3.56 20.78
C GLY A 101 15.59 2.76 20.22
N GLY A 102 16.27 2.02 21.09
CA GLY A 102 17.47 1.25 20.72
C GLY A 102 17.14 -0.15 20.20
N ALA A 103 18.07 -0.75 19.45
CA ALA A 103 17.94 -2.13 18.95
C ALA A 103 17.94 -3.21 20.06
N GLU A 104 18.30 -2.84 21.30
CA GLU A 104 18.35 -3.73 22.45
C GLU A 104 16.99 -3.95 23.14
N ASP A 105 16.01 -3.08 22.90
CA ASP A 105 14.67 -3.19 23.48
C ASP A 105 13.82 -4.22 22.70
N ASP A 106 12.89 -4.89 23.40
CA ASP A 106 11.91 -5.77 22.76
C ASP A 106 11.11 -5.00 21.68
N LEU A 107 11.08 -5.54 20.47
CA LEU A 107 10.47 -4.87 19.33
C LEU A 107 8.96 -4.64 19.52
N ALA A 108 8.25 -5.59 20.11
CA ALA A 108 6.80 -5.45 20.32
C ALA A 108 6.50 -4.33 21.33
N GLU A 109 7.31 -4.22 22.38
CA GLU A 109 7.23 -3.12 23.35
C GLU A 109 7.58 -1.75 22.73
N ARG A 110 8.61 -1.68 21.88
CA ARG A 110 8.96 -0.45 21.15
C ARG A 110 7.81 0.01 20.26
N LEU A 111 7.22 -0.92 19.49
CA LEU A 111 6.08 -0.66 18.63
C LEU A 111 4.85 -0.23 19.44
N GLU A 112 4.62 -0.83 20.61
CA GLU A 112 3.53 -0.42 21.52
C GLU A 112 3.68 1.04 21.94
N ARG A 113 4.88 1.40 22.39
CA ARG A 113 5.19 2.73 22.88
C ARG A 113 5.08 3.79 21.79
N ALA A 114 5.51 3.44 20.57
CA ALA A 114 5.48 4.34 19.42
C ALA A 114 4.05 4.50 18.85
N PHE A 115 3.23 3.44 18.90
CA PHE A 115 1.89 3.42 18.29
C PHE A 115 0.84 2.85 19.26
N PRO A 116 0.55 3.54 20.38
CA PRO A 116 -0.35 3.03 21.41
C PRO A 116 -1.81 2.91 20.97
N ASP A 117 -2.21 3.72 19.97
CA ASP A 117 -3.58 3.72 19.43
C ASP A 117 -3.81 2.70 18.30
N ALA A 118 -2.83 1.82 18.05
CA ALA A 118 -2.87 0.82 16.98
C ALA A 118 -3.05 -0.59 17.54
N ASP A 119 -3.86 -1.40 16.85
CA ASP A 119 -4.12 -2.79 17.19
C ASP A 119 -2.82 -3.61 17.09
N PRO A 120 -2.47 -4.40 18.12
CA PRO A 120 -1.38 -5.36 18.02
C PRO A 120 -1.79 -6.54 17.15
N LEU A 121 -0.95 -6.89 16.18
CA LEU A 121 -1.03 -8.10 15.38
C LEU A 121 0.31 -8.85 15.44
N THR A 122 0.30 -10.13 15.14
CA THR A 122 1.50 -10.94 14.95
C THR A 122 1.39 -11.65 13.62
N PHE A 123 2.27 -11.28 12.70
CA PHE A 123 2.37 -11.90 11.38
C PHE A 123 3.60 -12.82 11.33
N SER A 124 3.72 -13.56 10.25
CA SER A 124 4.75 -14.57 10.00
C SER A 124 6.17 -14.00 10.10
N PHE A 125 6.34 -12.71 9.83
CA PHE A 125 7.62 -12.00 9.93
C PHE A 125 7.83 -11.25 11.25
N GLY A 126 6.84 -11.21 12.16
CA GLY A 126 6.99 -10.58 13.48
C GLY A 126 5.81 -9.70 13.93
N PRO A 127 6.02 -8.91 15.01
CA PRO A 127 4.99 -8.04 15.57
C PRO A 127 4.67 -6.87 14.64
N VAL A 128 3.38 -6.52 14.56
CA VAL A 128 2.84 -5.45 13.72
C VAL A 128 1.87 -4.60 14.52
N ARG A 129 1.86 -3.29 14.25
CA ARG A 129 0.83 -2.37 14.74
C ARG A 129 -0.02 -1.93 13.56
N ARG A 130 -1.33 -2.19 13.61
CA ARG A 130 -2.28 -1.79 12.58
C ARG A 130 -3.24 -0.73 13.12
N ARG A 131 -3.35 0.40 12.43
CA ARG A 131 -4.42 1.37 12.67
C ARG A 131 -5.29 1.46 11.43
N SER A 132 -6.60 1.31 11.58
CA SER A 132 -7.54 1.46 10.47
C SER A 132 -8.62 2.49 10.77
N ILE A 133 -9.03 3.22 9.75
CA ILE A 133 -10.17 4.15 9.81
C ILE A 133 -11.04 3.97 8.57
N VAL A 134 -12.35 4.04 8.75
CA VAL A 134 -13.30 4.18 7.65
C VAL A 134 -13.76 5.63 7.65
N ARG A 135 -13.49 6.35 6.56
CA ARG A 135 -13.95 7.72 6.37
C ARG A 135 -14.97 7.79 5.24
N GLN A 136 -15.82 8.81 5.27
CA GLN A 136 -16.71 9.11 4.15
C GLN A 136 -15.97 10.04 3.18
N THR A 137 -15.88 9.63 1.92
CA THR A 137 -15.24 10.41 0.86
C THR A 137 -16.27 10.69 -0.23
N THR A 138 -16.43 11.97 -0.58
CA THR A 138 -17.35 12.41 -1.63
C THR A 138 -16.64 12.38 -2.97
N TYR A 139 -17.13 11.53 -3.87
CA TYR A 139 -16.70 11.43 -5.26
C TYR A 139 -17.73 12.14 -6.14
N GLU A 140 -17.39 13.35 -6.60
CA GLU A 140 -18.28 14.23 -7.37
C GLU A 140 -19.61 14.54 -6.64
N GLU A 141 -20.59 13.64 -6.72
CA GLU A 141 -21.95 13.80 -6.16
C GLU A 141 -22.36 12.65 -5.22
N GLU A 142 -21.54 11.59 -5.09
CA GLU A 142 -21.84 10.43 -4.25
C GLU A 142 -20.82 10.27 -3.10
N SER A 143 -21.31 10.06 -1.88
CA SER A 143 -20.46 9.71 -0.73
C SER A 143 -20.30 8.20 -0.67
N ALA A 144 -19.06 7.74 -0.57
CA ALA A 144 -18.74 6.34 -0.39
C ALA A 144 -17.76 6.14 0.77
N PRO A 145 -17.84 5.01 1.49
CA PRO A 145 -16.84 4.67 2.50
C PRO A 145 -15.48 4.43 1.85
N GLU A 146 -14.43 4.95 2.48
CA GLU A 146 -13.04 4.70 2.13
C GLU A 146 -12.34 4.12 3.36
N LEU A 147 -11.78 2.93 3.20
CA LEU A 147 -10.94 2.30 4.21
C LEU A 147 -9.50 2.77 4.03
N VAL A 148 -8.91 3.30 5.10
CA VAL A 148 -7.47 3.55 5.20
C VAL A 148 -6.93 2.68 6.32
N ALA A 149 -5.89 1.89 6.04
CA ALA A 149 -5.22 1.05 7.03
C ALA A 149 -3.70 1.27 6.99
N ASP A 150 -3.12 1.55 8.14
CA ASP A 150 -1.70 1.78 8.35
C ASP A 150 -1.12 0.60 9.12
N TYR A 151 -0.19 -0.12 8.52
CA TYR A 151 0.59 -1.20 9.13
C TYR A 151 2.00 -0.71 9.40
N ARG A 152 2.49 -0.94 10.62
CA ARG A 152 3.85 -0.61 11.03
C ARG A 152 4.54 -1.82 11.62
N PHE A 153 5.70 -2.15 11.06
CA PHE A 153 6.49 -3.31 11.45
C PHE A 153 7.97 -3.08 11.12
N ALA A 154 8.87 -3.71 11.85
CA ALA A 154 10.29 -3.56 11.59
C ALA A 154 10.77 -4.51 10.47
N ALA A 155 11.77 -4.06 9.73
CA ALA A 155 12.62 -4.94 8.95
C ALA A 155 13.39 -5.91 9.87
N PRO A 156 13.94 -7.02 9.36
CA PRO A 156 14.64 -8.01 10.17
C PRO A 156 15.87 -7.48 10.91
N ASP A 157 16.44 -6.35 10.49
CA ASP A 157 17.54 -5.68 11.19
C ASP A 157 17.10 -5.01 12.49
N GLY A 158 15.79 -4.82 12.72
CA GLY A 158 15.24 -4.19 13.92
C GLY A 158 15.48 -2.68 14.01
N GLU A 159 16.08 -2.08 12.99
CA GLU A 159 16.47 -0.66 12.95
C GLU A 159 15.54 0.15 12.04
N ARG A 160 15.09 -0.44 10.93
CA ARG A 160 14.20 0.22 9.97
C ARG A 160 12.76 -0.17 10.20
N LEU A 161 11.89 0.84 10.32
CA LEU A 161 10.45 0.64 10.32
C LEU A 161 9.93 0.70 8.89
N ILE A 162 9.01 -0.19 8.55
CA ILE A 162 8.22 -0.10 7.33
C ILE A 162 6.82 0.36 7.72
N HIS A 163 6.40 1.46 7.13
CA HIS A 163 5.02 1.92 7.14
C HIS A 163 4.36 1.53 5.82
N LEU A 164 3.41 0.60 5.89
CA LEU A 164 2.60 0.19 4.75
C LEU A 164 1.20 0.78 4.92
N ARG A 165 0.81 1.67 4.00
CA ARG A 165 -0.53 2.28 3.96
C ARG A 165 -1.35 1.67 2.85
N VAL A 166 -2.54 1.22 3.20
CA VAL A 166 -3.60 0.82 2.28
C VAL A 166 -4.60 1.96 2.16
N ASN A 167 -5.04 2.26 0.93
CA ASN A 167 -6.29 3.00 0.69
C ASN A 167 -7.19 2.16 -0.22
N ALA A 168 -8.42 1.90 0.24
CA ALA A 168 -9.43 1.16 -0.49
C ALA A 168 -10.74 1.99 -0.58
N PRO A 169 -10.99 2.67 -1.72
CA PRO A 169 -12.23 3.39 -1.94
C PRO A 169 -13.41 2.43 -2.10
N MET A 170 -14.60 2.90 -1.75
CA MET A 170 -15.85 2.13 -1.85
C MET A 170 -15.82 0.80 -1.07
N ALA A 171 -15.06 0.73 0.02
CA ALA A 171 -14.97 -0.43 0.90
C ALA A 171 -16.23 -0.52 1.76
N THR A 172 -17.28 -1.16 1.23
CA THR A 172 -18.58 -1.29 1.92
C THR A 172 -18.55 -2.27 3.08
N ASP A 173 -17.62 -3.22 3.07
CA ASP A 173 -17.36 -4.17 4.16
C ASP A 173 -15.91 -4.02 4.62
N ALA A 174 -15.69 -3.13 5.59
CA ALA A 174 -14.34 -2.81 6.02
C ALA A 174 -13.60 -4.00 6.64
N GLU A 175 -14.31 -4.90 7.33
CA GLU A 175 -13.72 -6.07 7.97
C GLU A 175 -13.18 -7.05 6.93
N LEU A 176 -13.97 -7.35 5.89
CA LEU A 176 -13.53 -8.22 4.80
C LEU A 176 -12.32 -7.65 4.05
N TYR A 177 -12.28 -6.34 3.82
CA TYR A 177 -11.11 -5.71 3.21
C TYR A 177 -9.90 -5.78 4.14
N LEU A 178 -10.07 -5.58 5.44
CA LEU A 178 -8.98 -5.72 6.41
C LEU A 178 -8.43 -7.15 6.45
N GLU A 179 -9.28 -8.18 6.42
CA GLU A 179 -8.82 -9.58 6.33
C GLU A 179 -7.97 -9.83 5.07
N LEU A 180 -8.40 -9.29 3.93
CA LEU A 180 -7.64 -9.36 2.69
C LEU A 180 -6.28 -8.69 2.82
N PHE A 181 -6.22 -7.48 3.38
CA PHE A 181 -4.97 -6.74 3.51
C PHE A 181 -4.06 -7.31 4.59
N ASP A 182 -4.61 -7.83 5.68
CA ASP A 182 -3.85 -8.57 6.69
C ASP A 182 -3.17 -9.78 6.03
N ALA A 183 -3.88 -10.55 5.19
CA ALA A 183 -3.30 -11.68 4.47
C ALA A 183 -2.23 -11.25 3.44
N ILE A 184 -2.41 -10.12 2.74
CA ILE A 184 -1.40 -9.56 1.83
C ILE A 184 -0.15 -9.15 2.62
N VAL A 185 -0.31 -8.44 3.73
CA VAL A 185 0.81 -7.98 4.56
C VAL A 185 1.52 -9.17 5.20
N ASP A 186 0.80 -10.13 5.78
CA ASP A 186 1.36 -11.35 6.38
C ASP A 186 2.17 -12.20 5.38
N SER A 187 1.88 -12.10 4.08
CA SER A 187 2.66 -12.76 3.04
C SER A 187 4.06 -12.17 2.79
N ILE A 188 4.39 -11.04 3.44
CA ILE A 188 5.69 -10.39 3.30
C ILE A 188 6.79 -11.33 3.79
N THR A 189 7.76 -11.53 2.92
CA THR A 189 9.00 -12.25 3.22
C THR A 189 10.16 -11.31 2.95
N PHE A 190 11.03 -11.16 3.95
CA PHE A 190 12.24 -10.37 3.79
C PHE A 190 13.34 -11.19 3.13
N ARG A 191 14.08 -10.57 2.21
CA ARG A 191 15.27 -11.20 1.64
C ARG A 191 16.43 -11.02 2.61
N ALA A 192 16.79 -12.06 3.36
CA ALA A 192 18.01 -12.06 4.15
C ALA A 192 19.25 -12.23 3.24
N ALA A 193 20.04 -11.16 3.10
CA ALA A 193 21.48 -11.08 3.36
C ALA A 193 22.07 -9.80 2.73
N LEU A 194 22.23 -8.73 3.51
CA LEU A 194 23.28 -7.73 3.23
C LEU A 194 24.43 -8.02 4.19
N PRO A 195 25.64 -8.34 3.70
CA PRO A 195 26.80 -8.45 4.58
C PRO A 195 27.03 -7.10 5.26
N ARG A 196 27.30 -7.11 6.58
CA ARG A 196 27.91 -5.94 7.23
C ARG A 196 29.30 -5.72 6.59
N PRO A 197 29.71 -4.45 6.40
CA PRO A 197 31.04 -4.13 5.88
C PRO A 197 32.17 -4.76 6.71
#